data_AF-A0A326UGF8-F1
#
_entry.id   AF-A0A326UGF8-F1
#
_cell.length_a   1.000
_cell.length_b   1.000
_cell.length_c   1.000
_cell.angle_alpha   90.00
_cell.angle_beta   90.00
_cell.angle_gamma   90.00
#
_symmetry.space_group_name_H-M   'P 1'
#
loop_
_entity.id
_entity.type
_entity.pdbx_description
1 polymer ?
#
loop_
_entity_poly.entity_id
_entity_poly.type
_entity_poly.pdbx_seq_one_letter_code
_entity_poly.pdbx_strand_id
1 'polypeptide(L)'
;MRADRLLSILMLLQSKGRMTAQELAQRLEVSERTIYRDLEALDTAGVPIYTERGPGGGISLIGGYQTRLTGLTTPEIRALFLAAKAVPLDTLGLEQARDSAMLKLAAALPHPSRAEAEQAHRYFHLDTATAQQSTQERQYLDLIQQALWQEHRLSLLYREPDGALVLGTIAPYGLVLKEQSWHLVGQLGETITAIALHTILRLAPTDQSFQRPEQFDLAAFWHHYCSTTSVTKEKKRRSDYPFEPALQLASYKKKRGPQKKEFPLSVAKEKKEFSTAPHKKNAA
;
A
#
# COMPACT_ATOMS: atom_id res chain seq x y z
N MET A 1 -30.91 20.74 5.31
CA MET A 1 -29.64 19.98 5.27
C MET A 1 -28.53 20.85 4.67
N ARG A 2 -27.32 20.86 5.26
CA ARG A 2 -26.21 21.76 4.84
C ARG A 2 -25.51 21.24 3.57
N ALA A 3 -25.30 19.93 3.49
CA ALA A 3 -24.61 19.28 2.36
C ALA A 3 -25.34 19.51 1.02
N ASP A 4 -26.65 19.31 0.97
CA ASP A 4 -27.46 19.51 -0.25
C ASP A 4 -27.40 20.94 -0.76
N ARG A 5 -27.34 21.92 0.15
CA ARG A 5 -27.24 23.33 -0.21
C ARG A 5 -25.86 23.68 -0.76
N LEU A 6 -24.78 23.15 -0.16
CA LEU A 6 -23.42 23.32 -0.68
C LEU A 6 -23.30 22.75 -2.11
N LEU A 7 -23.87 21.57 -2.33
CA LEU A 7 -23.93 20.95 -3.66
C LEU A 7 -24.75 21.80 -4.64
N SER A 8 -25.91 22.32 -4.21
CA SER A 8 -26.74 23.20 -5.03
C SER A 8 -26.02 24.49 -5.43
N ILE A 9 -25.28 25.13 -4.52
CA ILE A 9 -24.46 26.32 -4.82
C ILE A 9 -23.43 25.99 -5.90
N LEU A 10 -22.71 24.86 -5.77
CA LEU A 10 -21.74 24.40 -6.76
C LEU A 10 -22.37 24.22 -8.15
N MET A 11 -23.51 23.53 -8.24
CA MET A 11 -24.20 23.29 -9.52
C MET A 11 -24.71 24.58 -10.16
N LEU A 12 -25.20 25.52 -9.36
CA LEU A 12 -25.64 26.84 -9.83
C LEU A 12 -24.47 27.63 -10.41
N LEU A 13 -23.34 27.69 -9.69
CA LEU A 13 -22.14 28.38 -10.17
C LEU A 13 -21.52 27.71 -11.40
N GLN A 14 -21.60 26.39 -11.53
CA GLN A 14 -21.13 25.67 -12.73
C GLN A 14 -22.01 25.93 -13.95
N SER A 15 -23.33 25.94 -13.78
CA SER A 15 -24.27 26.09 -14.90
C SER A 15 -24.45 27.55 -15.35
N LYS A 16 -24.36 28.51 -14.43
CA LYS A 16 -24.55 29.94 -14.69
C LYS A 16 -23.24 30.72 -14.75
N GLY A 17 -22.12 30.15 -14.30
CA GLY A 17 -20.79 30.75 -14.31
C GLY A 17 -20.59 31.75 -13.17
N ARG A 18 -21.29 32.89 -13.23
CA ARG A 18 -21.18 33.99 -12.25
C ARG A 18 -22.56 34.36 -11.72
N MET A 19 -22.71 34.44 -10.41
CA MET A 19 -23.96 34.81 -9.72
C MET A 19 -23.67 35.65 -8.48
N THR A 20 -24.56 36.56 -8.12
CA THR A 20 -24.45 37.35 -6.88
C THR A 20 -24.89 36.55 -5.65
N ALA A 21 -24.48 36.99 -4.46
CA ALA A 21 -24.92 36.38 -3.20
C ALA A 21 -26.46 36.47 -3.05
N GLN A 22 -27.05 37.57 -3.48
CA GLN A 22 -28.49 37.80 -3.48
C GLN A 22 -29.23 36.81 -4.40
N GLU A 23 -28.73 36.58 -5.61
CA GLU A 23 -29.34 35.59 -6.53
C GLU A 23 -29.28 34.17 -5.97
N LEU A 24 -28.14 33.78 -5.39
CA LEU A 24 -28.00 32.47 -4.74
C LEU A 24 -28.94 32.34 -3.53
N ALA A 25 -29.02 33.38 -2.71
CA ALA A 25 -29.90 33.46 -1.54
C ALA A 25 -31.38 33.28 -1.93
N GLN A 26 -31.82 34.00 -2.97
CA GLN A 26 -33.19 33.93 -3.47
C GLN A 26 -33.51 32.53 -4.04
N ARG A 27 -32.59 31.93 -4.79
CA ARG A 27 -32.82 30.65 -5.47
C ARG A 27 -32.80 29.44 -4.54
N LEU A 28 -32.09 29.57 -3.41
CA LEU A 28 -31.96 28.54 -2.39
C LEU A 28 -32.83 28.83 -1.16
N GLU A 29 -33.64 29.90 -1.20
CA GLU A 29 -34.56 30.33 -0.14
C GLU A 29 -33.86 30.50 1.22
N VAL A 30 -32.68 31.13 1.21
CA VAL A 30 -31.88 31.41 2.41
C VAL A 30 -31.44 32.87 2.46
N SER A 31 -30.87 33.30 3.58
CA SER A 31 -30.28 34.63 3.69
C SER A 31 -28.92 34.72 2.98
N GLU A 32 -28.52 35.92 2.53
CA GLU A 32 -27.16 36.17 2.02
C GLU A 32 -26.08 35.81 3.05
N ARG A 33 -26.33 36.06 4.34
CA ARG A 33 -25.43 35.63 5.43
C ARG A 33 -25.19 34.12 5.41
N THR A 34 -26.23 33.33 5.13
CA THR A 34 -26.12 31.87 4.98
C THR A 34 -25.28 31.50 3.77
N ILE A 35 -25.47 32.18 2.64
CA ILE A 35 -24.65 32.00 1.43
C ILE A 35 -23.18 32.25 1.74
N TYR A 36 -22.82 33.39 2.34
CA TYR A 36 -21.42 33.68 2.67
C TYR A 36 -20.79 32.62 3.58
N ARG A 37 -21.53 32.12 4.58
CA ARG A 37 -21.06 31.03 5.45
C ARG A 37 -20.87 29.71 4.69
N ASP A 38 -21.70 29.45 3.69
CA ASP A 38 -21.59 28.25 2.87
C ASP A 38 -20.46 28.38 1.83
N LEU A 39 -20.21 29.58 1.31
CA LEU A 39 -19.03 29.86 0.46
C LEU A 39 -17.72 29.66 1.23
N GLU A 40 -17.65 30.11 2.48
CA GLU A 40 -16.50 29.85 3.36
C GLU A 40 -16.30 28.35 3.62
N ALA A 41 -17.40 27.61 3.77
CA ALA A 41 -17.34 26.16 3.92
C ALA A 41 -16.87 25.45 2.65
N LEU A 42 -17.27 25.93 1.47
CA LEU A 42 -16.79 25.43 0.18
C LEU A 42 -15.30 25.75 -0.02
N ASP A 43 -14.86 26.96 0.33
CA ASP A 43 -13.45 27.38 0.27
C ASP A 43 -12.57 26.52 1.21
N THR A 44 -13.04 26.28 2.44
CA THR A 44 -12.38 25.37 3.39
C THR A 44 -12.33 23.93 2.87
N ALA A 45 -13.31 23.52 2.06
CA ALA A 45 -13.35 22.23 1.39
C ALA A 45 -12.51 22.19 0.09
N GLY A 46 -11.73 23.23 -0.21
CA GLY A 46 -10.83 23.30 -1.36
C GLY A 46 -11.49 23.70 -2.67
N VAL A 47 -12.75 24.18 -2.65
CA VAL A 47 -13.43 24.67 -3.86
C VAL A 47 -12.91 26.07 -4.20
N PRO A 48 -12.31 26.28 -5.39
CA PRO A 48 -11.69 27.55 -5.74
C PRO A 48 -12.74 28.59 -6.16
N ILE A 49 -13.17 29.41 -5.20
CA ILE A 49 -14.19 30.45 -5.38
C ILE A 49 -13.53 31.81 -5.59
N TYR A 50 -14.01 32.56 -6.57
CA TYR A 50 -13.66 33.95 -6.80
C TYR A 50 -14.85 34.86 -6.50
N THR A 51 -14.61 35.92 -5.73
CA THR A 51 -15.62 36.94 -5.43
C THR A 51 -15.15 38.31 -5.88
N GLU A 52 -15.95 38.97 -6.71
CA GLU A 52 -15.70 40.31 -7.21
C GLU A 52 -16.76 41.26 -6.65
N ARG A 53 -16.34 42.39 -6.06
CA ARG A 53 -17.25 43.40 -5.49
C ARG A 53 -17.54 44.51 -6.50
N GLY A 54 -18.72 45.10 -6.44
CA GLY A 54 -19.12 46.26 -7.24
C GLY A 54 -20.17 45.94 -8.31
N PRO A 55 -20.57 46.95 -9.12
CA PRO A 55 -21.53 46.77 -10.21
C PRO A 55 -21.01 45.76 -11.24
N GLY A 56 -21.74 44.67 -11.48
CA GLY A 56 -21.29 43.56 -12.34
C GLY A 56 -20.38 42.53 -11.64
N GLY A 57 -20.13 42.72 -10.35
CA GLY A 57 -19.46 41.74 -9.50
C GLY A 57 -20.31 40.49 -9.24
N GLY A 58 -19.69 39.49 -8.61
CA GLY A 58 -20.37 38.24 -8.32
C GLY A 58 -19.42 37.16 -7.80
N ILE A 59 -20.01 36.03 -7.49
CA ILE A 59 -19.36 34.80 -7.06
C ILE A 59 -19.26 33.91 -8.29
N SER A 60 -18.08 33.36 -8.53
CA SER A 60 -17.82 32.44 -9.63
C SER A 60 -16.79 31.40 -9.23
N LEU A 61 -16.73 30.31 -9.97
CA LEU A 61 -15.69 29.30 -9.80
C LEU A 61 -14.49 29.62 -10.69
N ILE A 62 -13.28 29.55 -10.14
CA ILE A 62 -12.05 29.84 -10.89
C ILE A 62 -11.84 28.75 -11.96
N GLY A 63 -11.51 29.18 -13.18
CA GLY A 63 -11.04 28.28 -14.25
C GLY A 63 -12.06 27.25 -14.75
N GLY A 64 -13.36 27.47 -14.53
CA GLY A 64 -14.39 26.53 -14.96
C GLY A 64 -14.42 25.24 -14.14
N TYR A 65 -14.13 25.33 -12.83
CA TYR A 65 -14.20 24.22 -11.88
C TYR A 65 -15.44 23.33 -12.10
N GLN A 66 -15.21 22.14 -12.64
CA GLN A 66 -16.23 21.10 -12.82
C GLN A 66 -16.04 20.02 -11.77
N THR A 67 -17.15 19.47 -11.26
CA THR A 67 -17.24 18.30 -10.37
C THR A 67 -16.83 16.99 -11.04
N ARG A 68 -16.00 17.04 -12.09
CA ARG A 68 -15.26 15.87 -12.54
C ARG A 68 -14.22 15.52 -11.47
N LEU A 69 -13.59 14.35 -11.58
CA LEU A 69 -12.67 13.71 -10.61
C LEU A 69 -11.51 14.56 -10.03
N THR A 70 -11.45 15.87 -10.29
CA THR A 70 -10.36 16.80 -9.99
C THR A 70 -10.57 17.65 -8.74
N GLY A 71 -11.52 17.30 -7.86
CA GLY A 71 -11.64 17.92 -6.52
C GLY A 71 -10.45 17.61 -5.58
N LEU A 72 -9.45 16.86 -6.06
CA LEU A 72 -8.23 16.57 -5.32
C LEU A 72 -7.32 17.79 -5.32
N THR A 73 -6.99 18.25 -4.12
CA THR A 73 -5.96 19.24 -3.86
C THR A 73 -4.56 18.67 -4.19
N THR A 74 -3.60 19.54 -4.47
CA THR A 74 -2.21 19.14 -4.74
C THR A 74 -1.61 18.21 -3.66
N PRO A 75 -1.79 18.45 -2.35
CA PRO A 75 -1.34 17.52 -1.31
C PRO A 75 -2.00 16.14 -1.38
N GLU A 76 -3.29 16.07 -1.68
CA GLU A 76 -4.03 14.80 -1.80
C GLU A 76 -3.56 13.99 -3.01
N ILE A 77 -3.30 14.67 -4.13
CA ILE A 77 -2.69 14.06 -5.32
C ILE A 77 -1.34 13.43 -4.92
N ARG A 78 -0.45 14.20 -4.30
CA ARG A 78 0.88 13.70 -3.87
C ARG A 78 0.75 12.51 -2.92
N ALA A 79 -0.16 12.56 -1.95
CA ALA A 79 -0.40 11.47 -1.02
C ALA A 79 -0.87 10.20 -1.74
N LEU A 80 -1.77 10.32 -2.72
CA LEU A 80 -2.28 9.18 -3.50
C LEU A 80 -1.17 8.54 -4.35
N PHE A 81 -0.35 9.36 -5.01
CA PHE A 81 0.81 8.88 -5.79
C PHE A 81 1.87 8.19 -4.90
N LEU A 82 2.10 8.67 -3.68
CA LEU A 82 2.98 8.02 -2.70
C LEU A 82 2.39 6.72 -2.16
N ALA A 83 1.09 6.71 -1.82
CA ALA A 83 0.40 5.52 -1.33
C ALA A 83 0.38 4.39 -2.38
N ALA A 84 0.20 4.74 -3.65
CA ALA A 84 0.27 3.77 -4.76
C ALA A 84 1.65 3.09 -4.89
N LYS A 85 2.73 3.72 -4.39
CA LYS A 85 4.09 3.14 -4.34
C LYS A 85 4.38 2.38 -3.04
N ALA A 86 3.73 2.73 -1.94
CA ALA A 86 4.01 2.18 -0.62
C ALA A 86 3.57 0.72 -0.46
N VAL A 87 2.51 0.30 -1.19
CA VAL A 87 1.99 -1.07 -1.13
C VAL A 87 2.64 -1.91 -2.23
N PRO A 88 3.27 -3.05 -1.91
CA PRO A 88 3.83 -3.97 -2.90
C PRO A 88 2.69 -4.73 -3.61
N LEU A 89 2.03 -4.06 -4.56
CA LEU A 89 0.88 -4.61 -5.30
C LEU A 89 1.27 -5.66 -6.35
N ASP A 90 2.55 -5.73 -6.71
CA ASP A 90 3.15 -6.78 -7.53
C ASP A 90 2.96 -8.17 -6.90
N THR A 91 2.95 -8.24 -5.58
CA THR A 91 2.75 -9.47 -4.81
C THR A 91 1.31 -9.96 -4.89
N LEU A 92 0.37 -9.05 -5.15
CA LEU A 92 -1.07 -9.32 -5.28
C LEU A 92 -1.52 -9.45 -6.74
N GLY A 93 -0.60 -9.37 -7.71
CA GLY A 93 -0.94 -9.38 -9.14
C GLY A 93 -1.65 -8.11 -9.63
N LEU A 94 -1.63 -7.03 -8.84
CA LEU A 94 -2.37 -5.79 -9.11
C LEU A 94 -1.51 -4.68 -9.73
N GLU A 95 -0.26 -4.96 -10.11
CA GLU A 95 0.66 -3.99 -10.71
C GLU A 95 0.07 -3.29 -11.95
N GLN A 96 -0.42 -4.07 -12.92
CA GLN A 96 -0.97 -3.52 -14.16
C GLN A 96 -2.24 -2.71 -13.92
N ALA A 97 -3.08 -3.15 -12.97
CA ALA A 97 -4.28 -2.44 -12.58
C ALA A 97 -3.93 -1.09 -11.92
N ARG A 98 -2.92 -1.07 -11.05
CA ARG A 98 -2.37 0.17 -10.46
C ARG A 98 -1.86 1.10 -11.56
N ASP A 99 -1.01 0.62 -12.47
CA ASP A 99 -0.40 1.47 -13.49
C ASP A 99 -1.46 2.08 -14.42
N SER A 100 -2.44 1.28 -14.84
CA SER A 100 -3.62 1.77 -15.57
C SER A 100 -4.43 2.79 -14.76
N ALA A 101 -4.66 2.54 -13.47
CA ALA A 101 -5.38 3.48 -12.60
C ALA A 101 -4.62 4.80 -12.42
N MET A 102 -3.30 4.75 -12.25
CA MET A 102 -2.44 5.94 -12.12
C MET A 102 -2.38 6.75 -13.42
N LEU A 103 -2.33 6.08 -14.58
CA LEU A 103 -2.44 6.72 -15.88
C LEU A 103 -3.80 7.42 -16.05
N LYS A 104 -4.90 6.77 -15.66
CA LYS A 104 -6.24 7.37 -15.70
C LYS A 104 -6.38 8.54 -14.73
N LEU A 105 -5.81 8.43 -13.54
CA LEU A 105 -5.78 9.48 -12.54
C LEU A 105 -5.02 10.70 -13.06
N ALA A 106 -3.79 10.50 -13.55
CA ALA A 106 -2.99 11.56 -14.18
C ALA A 106 -3.75 12.18 -15.36
N ALA A 107 -4.42 11.36 -16.18
CA ALA A 107 -5.22 11.83 -17.30
C ALA A 107 -6.41 12.70 -16.86
N ALA A 108 -7.00 12.41 -15.70
CA ALA A 108 -8.12 13.16 -15.16
C ALA A 108 -7.70 14.50 -14.54
N LEU A 109 -6.43 14.70 -14.14
CA LEU A 109 -5.97 15.92 -13.48
C LEU A 109 -5.88 17.14 -14.42
N PRO A 110 -6.13 18.38 -13.92
CA PRO A 110 -5.89 19.60 -14.69
C PRO A 110 -4.41 19.74 -15.09
N HIS A 111 -4.15 20.38 -16.23
CA HIS A 111 -2.82 20.55 -16.82
C HIS A 111 -1.69 21.01 -15.85
N PRO A 112 -1.89 21.99 -14.93
CA PRO A 112 -0.85 22.38 -13.97
C PRO A 112 -0.52 21.27 -12.95
N SER A 113 -1.50 20.43 -12.59
CA SER A 113 -1.35 19.35 -11.62
C SER A 113 -0.70 18.09 -12.21
N ARG A 114 -0.79 17.89 -13.54
CA ARG A 114 -0.13 16.76 -14.23
C ARG A 114 1.40 16.83 -14.14
N ALA A 115 1.98 18.00 -14.42
CA ALA A 115 3.43 18.18 -14.42
C ALA A 115 4.03 17.94 -13.01
N GLU A 116 3.32 18.37 -11.97
CA GLU A 116 3.73 18.12 -10.58
C GLU A 116 3.59 16.65 -10.16
N ALA A 117 2.52 15.97 -10.60
CA ALA A 117 2.34 14.54 -10.36
C ALA A 117 3.43 13.70 -11.05
N GLU A 118 3.81 14.06 -12.28
CA GLU A 118 4.95 13.46 -12.99
C GLU A 118 6.30 13.77 -12.33
N GLN A 119 6.45 14.93 -11.69
CA GLN A 119 7.64 15.26 -10.90
C GLN A 119 7.73 14.43 -9.61
N ALA A 120 6.62 14.25 -8.89
CA ALA A 120 6.57 13.35 -7.74
C ALA A 120 6.93 11.91 -8.14
N HIS A 121 6.48 11.45 -9.31
CA HIS A 121 6.89 10.15 -9.83
C HIS A 121 8.40 10.01 -10.03
N ARG A 122 9.09 11.09 -10.44
CA ARG A 122 10.53 11.12 -10.72
C ARG A 122 11.42 11.18 -9.47
N TYR A 123 10.99 11.85 -8.40
CA TYR A 123 11.83 12.05 -7.21
C TYR A 123 11.65 10.99 -6.12
N PHE A 124 10.55 10.24 -6.13
CA PHE A 124 10.28 9.22 -5.13
C PHE A 124 10.54 7.82 -5.70
N HIS A 125 11.74 7.26 -5.47
CA HIS A 125 12.00 5.85 -5.69
C HIS A 125 11.80 5.11 -4.37
N LEU A 126 10.68 4.40 -4.27
CA LEU A 126 10.45 3.45 -3.17
C LEU A 126 10.87 2.09 -3.70
N ASP A 127 12.00 1.59 -3.23
CA ASP A 127 12.45 0.24 -3.53
C ASP A 127 11.65 -0.74 -2.64
N THR A 128 10.46 -1.11 -3.10
CA THR A 128 9.66 -2.20 -2.50
C THR A 128 10.00 -3.55 -3.11
N ALA A 129 10.98 -3.60 -4.03
CA ALA A 129 11.38 -4.83 -4.69
C ALA A 129 12.04 -5.75 -3.67
N THR A 130 11.22 -6.59 -3.06
CA THR A 130 11.75 -7.77 -2.39
C THR A 130 12.20 -8.70 -3.49
N ALA A 131 13.51 -8.73 -3.73
CA ALA A 131 14.19 -9.62 -4.67
C ALA A 131 14.02 -11.12 -4.35
N GLN A 132 13.07 -11.49 -3.49
CA GLN A 132 12.93 -12.84 -2.98
C GLN A 132 11.52 -13.18 -2.50
N GLN A 133 10.45 -12.63 -3.08
CA GLN A 133 9.16 -13.30 -2.96
C GLN A 133 9.08 -14.45 -3.95
N SER A 134 8.97 -15.66 -3.41
CA SER A 134 8.90 -16.88 -4.20
C SER A 134 7.64 -16.85 -5.08
N THR A 135 7.70 -17.44 -6.28
CA THR A 135 6.52 -17.64 -7.14
C THR A 135 5.35 -18.29 -6.37
N GLN A 136 5.68 -19.11 -5.38
CA GLN A 136 4.73 -19.79 -4.51
C GLN A 136 3.95 -18.82 -3.60
N GLU A 137 4.59 -17.79 -3.03
CA GLU A 137 3.88 -16.80 -2.19
C GLU A 137 2.85 -16.01 -3.00
N ARG A 138 3.16 -15.65 -4.24
CA ARG A 138 2.20 -14.96 -5.14
C ARG A 138 1.00 -15.84 -5.45
N GLN A 139 1.23 -17.11 -5.78
CA GLN A 139 0.15 -18.09 -6.00
C GLN A 139 -0.75 -18.24 -4.77
N TYR A 140 -0.16 -18.24 -3.56
CA TYR A 140 -0.94 -18.32 -2.33
C TYR A 140 -1.73 -17.04 -2.06
N LEU A 141 -1.19 -15.86 -2.35
CA LEU A 141 -1.91 -14.60 -2.22
C LEU A 141 -3.11 -14.55 -3.17
N ASP A 142 -2.97 -14.99 -4.41
CA ASP A 142 -4.08 -15.05 -5.37
C ASP A 142 -5.19 -16.01 -4.89
N LEU A 143 -4.81 -17.20 -4.41
CA LEU A 143 -5.75 -18.17 -3.84
C LEU A 143 -6.49 -17.62 -2.62
N ILE A 144 -5.78 -16.93 -1.71
CA ILE A 144 -6.38 -16.34 -0.52
C ILE A 144 -7.36 -15.24 -0.89
N GLN A 145 -7.00 -14.37 -1.85
CA GLN A 145 -7.89 -13.30 -2.32
C GLN A 145 -9.19 -13.86 -2.89
N GLN A 146 -9.10 -14.90 -3.73
CA GLN A 146 -10.27 -15.58 -4.28
C GLN A 146 -11.15 -16.17 -3.17
N ALA A 147 -10.53 -16.87 -2.21
CA ALA A 147 -11.25 -17.47 -1.08
C ALA A 147 -11.92 -16.43 -0.16
N LEU A 148 -11.29 -15.26 0.02
CA LEU A 148 -11.89 -14.12 0.75
C LEU A 148 -13.12 -13.57 0.03
N TRP A 149 -13.07 -13.42 -1.30
CA TRP A 149 -14.21 -12.91 -2.08
C TRP A 149 -15.36 -13.89 -2.19
N GLN A 150 -15.06 -15.19 -2.26
CA GLN A 150 -16.06 -16.26 -2.38
C GLN A 150 -16.54 -16.79 -1.03
N GLU A 151 -15.97 -16.29 0.06
CA GLU A 151 -16.19 -16.81 1.42
C GLU A 151 -15.98 -18.34 1.51
N HIS A 152 -14.91 -18.81 0.85
CA HIS A 152 -14.51 -20.21 0.85
C HIS A 152 -13.38 -20.48 1.84
N ARG A 153 -13.42 -21.65 2.47
CA ARG A 153 -12.37 -22.12 3.36
C ARG A 153 -11.17 -22.60 2.55
N LEU A 154 -9.99 -22.50 3.16
CA LEU A 154 -8.73 -22.97 2.60
C LEU A 154 -8.20 -24.13 3.44
N SER A 155 -7.76 -25.20 2.79
CA SER A 155 -6.95 -26.23 3.43
C SER A 155 -5.50 -25.79 3.41
N LEU A 156 -4.83 -25.87 4.56
CA LEU A 156 -3.43 -25.46 4.67
C LEU A 156 -2.61 -26.42 5.53
N LEU A 157 -1.34 -26.54 5.16
CA LEU A 157 -0.28 -27.15 5.96
C LEU A 157 0.74 -26.07 6.26
N TYR A 158 0.96 -25.76 7.53
CA TYR A 158 1.93 -24.75 7.95
C TYR A 158 2.85 -25.26 9.05
N ARG A 159 3.99 -24.58 9.21
CA ARG A 159 4.97 -24.85 10.25
C ARG A 159 4.82 -23.83 11.38
N GLU A 160 4.73 -24.31 12.62
CA GLU A 160 4.76 -23.46 13.81
C GLU A 160 6.18 -23.05 14.21
N PRO A 161 6.35 -22.01 15.04
CA PRO A 161 7.67 -21.54 15.45
C PRO A 161 8.55 -22.58 16.17
N ASP A 162 7.94 -23.59 16.78
CA ASP A 162 8.62 -24.72 17.43
C ASP A 162 8.99 -25.85 16.45
N GLY A 163 8.62 -25.72 15.17
CA GLY A 163 8.88 -26.69 14.12
C GLY A 163 7.76 -27.70 13.88
N ALA A 164 6.69 -27.70 14.69
CA ALA A 164 5.55 -28.59 14.50
C ALA A 164 4.84 -28.31 13.17
N LEU A 165 4.38 -29.37 12.50
CA LEU A 165 3.57 -29.26 11.30
C LEU A 165 2.10 -29.37 11.67
N VAL A 166 1.31 -28.38 11.28
CA VAL A 166 -0.12 -28.32 11.55
C VAL A 166 -0.88 -28.33 10.23
N LEU A 167 -1.77 -29.32 10.10
CA LEU A 167 -2.73 -29.43 9.01
C LEU A 167 -4.09 -28.97 9.51
N GLY A 168 -4.75 -28.11 8.74
CA GLY A 168 -6.11 -27.70 9.08
C GLY A 168 -6.82 -26.95 7.97
N THR A 169 -8.05 -26.55 8.27
CA THR A 169 -8.91 -25.79 7.37
C THR A 169 -9.21 -24.44 8.01
N ILE A 170 -8.83 -23.36 7.34
CA ILE A 170 -9.05 -21.99 7.81
C ILE A 170 -10.20 -21.33 7.04
N ALA A 171 -11.05 -20.61 7.77
CA ALA A 171 -11.96 -19.63 7.19
C ALA A 171 -11.22 -18.27 7.12
N PRO A 172 -10.81 -17.79 5.94
CA PRO A 172 -10.01 -16.58 5.81
C PRO A 172 -10.84 -15.33 6.13
N TYR A 173 -10.40 -14.50 7.08
CA TYR A 173 -11.08 -13.24 7.45
C TYR A 173 -10.38 -12.00 6.91
N GLY A 174 -9.08 -12.10 6.62
CA GLY A 174 -8.34 -11.03 5.96
C GLY A 174 -6.85 -11.30 5.82
N LEU A 175 -6.18 -10.42 5.09
CA LEU A 175 -4.73 -10.40 4.93
C LEU A 175 -4.15 -9.16 5.59
N VAL A 176 -3.03 -9.32 6.29
CA VAL A 176 -2.30 -8.22 6.91
C VAL A 176 -0.84 -8.25 6.47
N LEU A 177 -0.34 -7.12 5.99
CA LEU A 177 1.08 -6.93 5.71
C LEU A 177 1.74 -6.25 6.92
N LYS A 178 2.70 -6.93 7.57
CA LYS A 178 3.51 -6.37 8.65
C LYS A 178 4.97 -6.67 8.40
N GLU A 179 5.82 -5.65 8.48
CA GLU A 179 7.29 -5.79 8.33
C GLU A 179 7.65 -6.61 7.09
N GLN A 180 6.99 -6.34 5.95
CA GLN A 180 7.17 -7.05 4.67
C GLN A 180 6.75 -8.54 4.67
N SER A 181 6.10 -9.04 5.72
CA SER A 181 5.54 -10.39 5.77
C SER A 181 4.02 -10.36 5.75
N TRP A 182 3.44 -11.07 4.79
CA TRP A 182 2.00 -11.31 4.72
C TRP A 182 1.56 -12.28 5.81
N HIS A 183 0.41 -11.99 6.44
CA HIS A 183 -0.23 -12.82 7.44
C HIS A 183 -1.69 -13.05 7.04
N LEU A 184 -2.08 -14.32 6.97
CA LEU A 184 -3.46 -14.74 6.81
C LEU A 184 -4.13 -14.77 8.18
N VAL A 185 -5.12 -13.90 8.38
CA VAL A 185 -5.99 -13.91 9.56
C VAL A 185 -7.23 -14.70 9.23
N GLY A 186 -7.62 -15.62 10.10
CA GLY A 186 -8.82 -16.42 9.91
C GLY A 186 -9.11 -17.36 11.06
N GLN A 187 -10.28 -17.99 11.00
CA GLN A 187 -10.70 -18.97 11.98
C GLN A 187 -10.18 -20.36 11.63
N LEU A 188 -9.36 -20.93 12.51
CA LEU A 188 -8.86 -22.30 12.46
C LEU A 188 -9.46 -23.07 13.66
N GLY A 189 -10.35 -24.02 13.37
CA GLY A 189 -11.18 -24.66 14.40
C GLY A 189 -12.07 -23.65 15.13
N GLU A 190 -11.98 -23.60 16.45
CA GLU A 190 -12.75 -22.68 17.31
C GLU A 190 -12.03 -21.35 17.58
N THR A 191 -10.83 -21.15 17.04
CA THR A 191 -9.99 -19.98 17.36
C THR A 191 -9.72 -19.12 16.14
N ILE A 192 -9.66 -17.80 16.32
CA ILE A 192 -9.19 -16.87 15.30
C ILE A 192 -7.70 -16.67 15.51
N THR A 193 -6.92 -16.92 14.47
CA THR A 193 -5.45 -16.86 14.51
C THR A 193 -4.91 -16.07 13.33
N ALA A 194 -3.61 -15.76 13.37
CA ALA A 194 -2.88 -15.19 12.26
C ALA A 194 -1.68 -16.07 11.91
N ILE A 195 -1.57 -16.45 10.64
CA ILE A 195 -0.54 -17.36 10.13
C ILE A 195 0.30 -16.59 9.11
N ALA A 196 1.61 -16.51 9.32
CA ALA A 196 2.51 -15.88 8.37
C ALA A 196 2.62 -16.72 7.08
N LEU A 197 2.47 -16.10 5.91
CA LEU A 197 2.42 -16.82 4.63
C LEU A 197 3.69 -17.64 4.37
N HIS A 198 4.86 -17.14 4.76
CA HIS A 198 6.13 -17.83 4.58
C HIS A 198 6.23 -19.14 5.37
N THR A 199 5.37 -19.37 6.38
CA THR A 199 5.31 -20.64 7.12
C THR A 199 4.37 -21.66 6.49
N ILE A 200 3.55 -21.25 5.52
CA ILE A 200 2.63 -22.12 4.81
C ILE A 200 3.41 -22.95 3.78
N LEU A 201 3.39 -24.26 3.97
CA LEU A 201 4.04 -25.22 3.08
C LEU A 201 3.11 -25.60 1.92
N ARG A 202 1.81 -25.74 2.19
CA ARG A 202 0.79 -26.08 1.19
C ARG A 202 -0.49 -25.30 1.46
N LEU A 203 -1.10 -24.79 0.40
CA LEU A 203 -2.39 -24.13 0.44
C LEU A 203 -3.26 -24.64 -0.71
N ALA A 204 -4.53 -24.93 -0.45
CA ALA A 204 -5.49 -25.34 -1.46
C ALA A 204 -6.90 -24.81 -1.16
N PRO A 205 -7.69 -24.45 -2.20
CA PRO A 205 -9.10 -24.13 -2.03
C PRO A 205 -9.88 -25.36 -1.59
N THR A 206 -11.01 -25.12 -0.93
CA THR A 206 -12.00 -26.15 -0.59
C THR A 206 -13.38 -25.69 -1.07
N ASP A 207 -14.30 -26.64 -1.27
CA ASP A 207 -15.69 -26.34 -1.61
C ASP A 207 -16.54 -25.96 -0.38
N GLN A 208 -15.92 -25.82 0.79
CA GLN A 208 -16.60 -25.46 2.02
C GLN A 208 -16.69 -23.93 2.13
N SER A 209 -17.90 -23.40 2.13
CA SER A 209 -18.11 -21.99 2.47
C SER A 209 -18.06 -21.76 3.98
N PHE A 210 -17.88 -20.50 4.36
CA PHE A 210 -18.09 -20.01 5.72
C PHE A 210 -18.82 -18.67 5.63
N GLN A 211 -19.42 -18.23 6.73
CA GLN A 211 -19.95 -16.88 6.80
C GLN A 211 -18.98 -16.04 7.63
N ARG A 212 -18.45 -14.97 7.04
CA ARG A 212 -17.60 -14.04 7.79
C ARG A 212 -18.46 -13.32 8.84
N PRO A 213 -18.04 -13.24 10.11
CA PRO A 213 -18.80 -12.47 11.10
C PRO A 213 -18.84 -10.98 10.70
N GLU A 214 -20.04 -10.40 10.57
CA GLU A 214 -20.22 -9.02 10.13
C GLU A 214 -19.52 -7.99 11.03
N GLN A 215 -19.42 -8.31 12.33
CA GLN A 215 -18.80 -7.44 13.34
C GLN A 215 -17.28 -7.65 13.47
N PHE A 216 -16.67 -8.51 12.66
CA PHE A 216 -15.23 -8.79 12.75
C PHE A 216 -14.40 -7.62 12.17
N ASP A 217 -13.73 -6.89 13.06
CA ASP A 217 -12.75 -5.87 12.71
C ASP A 217 -11.33 -6.47 12.64
N LEU A 218 -10.81 -6.59 11.41
CA LEU A 218 -9.47 -7.11 11.13
C LEU A 218 -8.36 -6.26 11.77
N ALA A 219 -8.51 -4.93 11.76
CA ALA A 219 -7.50 -4.03 12.30
C ALA A 219 -7.47 -4.14 13.84
N ALA A 220 -8.64 -4.12 14.49
CA ALA A 220 -8.73 -4.29 15.95
C ALA A 220 -8.16 -5.64 16.40
N PHE A 221 -8.53 -6.73 15.70
CA PHE A 221 -7.96 -8.06 15.96
C PHE A 221 -6.44 -8.04 15.82
N TRP A 222 -5.89 -7.47 14.75
CA TRP A 222 -4.45 -7.47 14.49
C TRP A 222 -3.65 -6.71 15.56
N HIS A 223 -4.16 -5.56 16.01
CA HIS A 223 -3.52 -4.79 17.09
C HIS A 223 -3.51 -5.59 18.39
N HIS A 224 -4.60 -6.28 18.73
CA HIS A 224 -4.67 -7.16 19.90
C HIS A 224 -3.75 -8.39 19.77
N TYR A 225 -3.71 -9.02 18.59
CA TYR A 225 -2.85 -10.15 18.31
C TYR A 225 -1.37 -9.78 18.44
N CYS A 226 -0.96 -8.62 17.91
CA CYS A 226 0.41 -8.14 18.04
C CYS A 226 0.80 -7.81 19.49
N SER A 227 -0.10 -7.21 20.29
CA SER A 227 0.22 -6.86 21.68
C SER A 227 0.37 -8.09 22.57
N THR A 228 -0.49 -9.10 22.39
CA THR A 228 -0.44 -10.36 23.15
C THR A 228 0.75 -11.25 22.76
N THR A 229 1.09 -11.31 21.47
CA THR A 229 2.22 -12.14 20.99
C THR A 229 3.58 -11.49 21.21
N SER A 230 3.68 -10.15 21.23
CA SER A 230 4.94 -9.45 21.55
C SER A 230 5.35 -9.67 23.00
N VAL A 231 4.39 -9.65 23.94
CA VAL A 231 4.64 -9.94 25.36
C VAL A 231 5.12 -11.38 25.59
N THR A 232 4.63 -12.34 24.82
CA THR A 232 5.06 -13.75 24.92
C THR A 232 6.46 -13.98 24.35
N LYS A 233 6.83 -13.28 23.26
CA LYS A 233 8.18 -13.35 22.69
C LYS A 233 9.23 -12.69 23.59
N GLU A 234 8.86 -11.64 24.33
CA GLU A 234 9.76 -10.91 25.24
C GLU A 234 10.03 -11.68 26.55
N LYS A 235 9.04 -12.44 27.05
CA LYS A 235 9.24 -13.38 28.17
C LYS A 235 10.10 -14.59 27.80
N LYS A 236 9.93 -15.17 26.61
CA LYS A 236 10.79 -16.28 26.12
C LYS A 236 12.24 -15.84 25.89
N ARG A 237 12.46 -14.65 25.32
CA ARG A 237 13.81 -14.09 25.15
C ARG A 237 14.55 -13.84 26.47
N ARG A 238 13.83 -13.58 27.58
CA ARG A 238 14.41 -13.42 28.92
C ARG A 238 14.69 -14.73 29.65
N SER A 239 13.98 -15.82 29.33
CA SER A 239 14.26 -17.14 29.95
C SER A 239 15.40 -17.89 29.28
N ASP A 240 15.68 -17.61 28.01
CA ASP A 240 16.64 -18.40 27.21
C ASP A 240 18.09 -17.86 27.25
N TYR A 241 18.38 -16.82 28.05
CA TYR A 241 19.73 -16.29 28.26
C TYR A 241 19.97 -15.84 29.72
N PRO A 242 20.71 -16.61 30.54
CA PRO A 242 21.41 -16.05 31.68
C PRO A 242 22.73 -15.49 31.15
N PHE A 243 22.78 -14.18 30.86
CA PHE A 243 24.06 -13.52 30.62
C PHE A 243 24.37 -12.60 31.80
N GLU A 244 25.26 -13.06 32.68
CA GLU A 244 25.97 -12.18 33.60
C GLU A 244 26.82 -11.18 32.80
N PRO A 245 26.83 -9.89 33.17
CA PRO A 245 27.62 -8.91 32.46
C PRO A 245 29.06 -8.93 32.96
N ALA A 246 29.97 -9.52 32.19
CA ALA A 246 31.41 -9.28 32.35
C ALA A 246 32.01 -8.73 31.05
N LEU A 247 31.92 -7.41 30.89
CA LEU A 247 32.86 -6.66 30.05
C LEU A 247 33.43 -5.48 30.85
N GLN A 248 34.50 -5.77 31.58
CA GLN A 248 35.54 -4.76 31.83
C GLN A 248 36.26 -4.50 30.50
N LEU A 249 36.04 -3.31 29.92
CA LEU A 249 36.91 -2.75 28.89
C LEU A 249 37.56 -1.50 29.46
N ALA A 250 38.82 -1.60 29.89
CA ALA A 250 39.73 -0.47 29.82
C ALA A 250 41.19 -0.93 29.90
N SER A 251 41.98 -0.39 28.96
CA SER A 251 43.45 -0.29 28.94
C SER A 251 44.25 -1.46 28.35
N TYR A 252 44.56 -1.35 27.06
CA TYR A 252 45.94 -1.59 26.65
C TYR A 252 46.39 -0.61 25.56
N LYS A 253 47.43 0.14 25.90
CA LYS A 253 48.11 1.17 25.10
C LYS A 253 49.06 0.54 24.07
N LYS A 254 49.06 1.09 22.85
CA LYS A 254 50.20 1.59 22.06
C LYS A 254 51.55 0.86 22.18
N LYS A 255 52.06 0.24 21.09
CA LYS A 255 53.37 0.54 20.43
C LYS A 255 53.83 -0.53 19.40
N ARG A 256 54.49 -0.02 18.34
CA ARG A 256 55.44 -0.62 17.36
C ARG A 256 54.88 -1.37 16.13
N GLY A 257 55.13 -0.79 14.94
CA GLY A 257 55.09 -1.47 13.63
C GLY A 257 56.44 -2.11 13.26
N PRO A 258 56.82 -2.19 11.97
CA PRO A 258 56.15 -2.82 10.83
C PRO A 258 56.98 -4.00 10.28
N GLN A 259 56.38 -4.99 9.60
CA GLN A 259 57.15 -5.82 8.64
C GLN A 259 56.30 -6.24 7.43
N LYS A 260 56.82 -5.88 6.25
CA LYS A 260 56.53 -6.40 4.92
C LYS A 260 56.73 -7.92 4.89
N LYS A 261 55.93 -8.63 4.10
CA LYS A 261 56.40 -9.74 3.26
C LYS A 261 55.47 -9.94 2.05
N GLU A 262 56.11 -10.21 0.94
CA GLU A 262 55.65 -10.13 -0.44
C GLU A 262 54.82 -11.33 -0.90
N PHE A 263 54.08 -11.10 -1.99
CA PHE A 263 53.40 -12.03 -2.91
C PHE A 263 54.33 -13.17 -3.43
N PRO A 264 53.79 -14.28 -4.01
CA PRO A 264 53.43 -14.27 -5.43
C PRO A 264 52.13 -15.02 -5.81
N LEU A 265 51.45 -14.45 -6.80
CA LEU A 265 50.65 -15.18 -7.78
C LEU A 265 51.57 -16.13 -8.59
N SER A 266 51.08 -17.32 -8.93
CA SER A 266 51.59 -18.05 -10.10
C SER A 266 50.47 -18.75 -10.86
N VAL A 267 50.63 -18.69 -12.18
CA VAL A 267 49.73 -19.06 -13.28
C VAL A 267 50.29 -20.31 -13.96
N ALA A 268 49.44 -21.25 -14.36
CA ALA A 268 49.65 -22.18 -15.50
C ALA A 268 48.25 -22.76 -15.85
N LYS A 269 47.61 -22.56 -17.02
CA LYS A 269 47.92 -22.81 -18.45
C LYS A 269 48.27 -24.25 -18.81
N GLU A 270 47.29 -24.94 -19.41
CA GLU A 270 47.37 -25.89 -20.57
C GLU A 270 45.91 -26.23 -20.95
N LYS A 271 45.30 -25.90 -22.10
CA LYS A 271 45.55 -26.12 -23.54
C LYS A 271 45.69 -27.61 -23.96
N LYS A 272 44.61 -28.15 -24.56
CA LYS A 272 44.54 -28.79 -25.91
C LYS A 272 43.06 -29.18 -26.18
N GLU A 273 42.35 -28.67 -27.20
CA GLU A 273 42.39 -29.05 -28.64
C GLU A 273 42.16 -30.58 -28.82
N PHE A 274 41.15 -31.14 -29.49
CA PHE A 274 40.48 -30.94 -30.79
C PHE A 274 39.14 -31.76 -30.70
N SER A 275 38.04 -31.55 -31.42
CA SER A 275 37.90 -31.86 -32.86
C SER A 275 36.43 -31.65 -33.34
N THR A 276 36.28 -30.82 -34.37
CA THR A 276 35.41 -30.98 -35.56
C THR A 276 33.91 -31.35 -35.45
N ALA A 277 33.08 -30.37 -35.83
CA ALA A 277 31.78 -30.53 -36.50
C ALA A 277 31.93 -31.24 -37.88
N PRO A 278 30.86 -31.63 -38.63
CA PRO A 278 29.92 -30.66 -39.24
C PRO A 278 28.44 -31.10 -39.37
N HIS A 279 27.56 -30.09 -39.26
CA HIS A 279 26.56 -29.68 -40.25
C HIS A 279 25.61 -30.74 -40.90
N LYS A 280 24.30 -30.56 -40.68
CA LYS A 280 23.30 -30.64 -41.77
C LYS A 280 22.07 -29.79 -41.49
N LYS A 281 21.85 -28.82 -42.39
CA LYS A 281 20.57 -28.19 -42.71
C LYS A 281 19.58 -29.26 -43.16
N ASN A 282 18.29 -29.08 -42.86
CA ASN A 282 17.27 -28.97 -43.90
C ASN A 282 15.97 -28.37 -43.33
N ALA A 283 15.47 -27.39 -44.08
CA ALA A 283 14.13 -26.84 -43.98
C ALA A 283 13.17 -27.67 -44.84
N ALA A 284 11.94 -27.82 -44.36
CA ALA A 284 10.69 -27.79 -45.11
C ALA A 284 9.55 -27.71 -44.10
#